data_AF-A0AA85KIK7-F1
#
_entry.id   AF-A0AA85KIK7-F1
#
_cell.length_a   1.000
_cell.length_b   1.000
_cell.length_c   1.000
_cell.angle_alpha   90.00
_cell.angle_beta   90.00
_cell.angle_gamma   90.00
#
_symmetry.space_group_name_H-M   'P 1'
#
loop_
_entity.id
_entity.type
_entity.pdbx_description
1 polymer ?
#
loop_
_entity_poly.entity_id
_entity_poly.type
_entity_poly.pdbx_seq_one_letter_code
_entity_poly.pdbx_strand_id
1 'polypeptide(L)'
;MIQKLRIEIIDGCDENANKLWPSRIMNESYNMDIEDTEISISSKEVWGALRALETVLQMVYKDEFGGYMIFKGSVVDGPLFSHRGMLLDTGRNFMPIETLRKMIVGDVIFSIVFSVFRISWLWSK
;
A
#
# COMPACT_ATOMS: atom_id res chain seq x y z
N MET A 1 19.61 -6.77 -14.83
CA MET A 1 18.64 -7.47 -13.96
C MET A 1 18.84 -6.88 -12.58
N ILE A 2 17.75 -6.47 -11.92
CA ILE A 2 17.82 -5.83 -10.60
C ILE A 2 18.34 -6.84 -9.58
N GLN A 3 19.28 -6.40 -8.76
CA GLN A 3 19.96 -7.25 -7.76
C GLN A 3 19.66 -6.81 -6.33
N LYS A 4 19.25 -5.55 -6.15
CA LYS A 4 19.12 -4.95 -4.83
C LYS A 4 17.88 -4.06 -4.73
N LEU A 5 17.22 -4.13 -3.57
CA LEU A 5 16.18 -3.22 -3.15
C LEU A 5 16.69 -2.52 -1.89
N ARG A 6 16.74 -1.18 -1.92
CA ARG A 6 17.11 -0.33 -0.80
C ARG A 6 15.88 0.44 -0.34
N ILE A 7 15.60 0.37 0.95
CA ILE A 7 14.50 1.11 1.58
C ILE A 7 15.10 1.98 2.68
N GLU A 8 14.88 3.29 2.59
CA GLU A 8 15.31 4.27 3.58
C GLU A 8 14.10 4.96 4.19
N ILE A 9 13.95 4.84 5.51
CA ILE A 9 12.88 5.48 6.28
C ILE A 9 13.53 6.59 7.11
N ILE A 10 13.13 7.84 6.85
CA ILE A 10 13.79 9.04 7.38
C ILE A 10 13.41 9.29 8.85
N ASP A 11 12.10 9.33 9.13
CA ASP A 11 11.58 9.46 10.49
C ASP A 11 11.26 8.04 10.99
N GLY A 12 12.25 7.45 11.66
CA GLY A 12 12.09 6.15 12.31
C GLY A 12 10.91 6.18 13.28
N CYS A 13 9.95 5.28 13.10
CA CYS A 13 8.88 5.11 14.08
C CYS A 13 9.42 4.30 15.27
N ASP A 14 9.21 4.78 16.50
CA ASP A 14 9.55 4.00 17.70
C ASP A 14 8.47 2.93 17.95
N GLU A 15 8.69 1.75 17.36
CA GLU A 15 7.81 0.58 17.51
C GLU A 15 7.81 0.01 18.94
N ASN A 16 8.78 0.39 19.78
CA ASN A 16 8.89 -0.11 21.15
C ASN A 16 8.03 0.68 22.14
N ALA A 17 7.70 1.95 21.83
CA ALA A 17 6.97 2.81 22.74
C ALA A 17 5.44 2.62 22.68
N ASN A 18 4.87 2.29 21.51
CA ASN A 18 3.42 2.06 21.32
C ASN A 18 3.10 1.27 20.04
N LYS A 19 2.02 0.48 20.03
CA LYS A 19 1.47 -0.09 18.77
C LYS A 19 1.06 1.04 17.82
N LEU A 20 1.82 1.22 16.75
CA LEU A 20 1.56 2.19 15.69
C LEU A 20 0.46 1.65 14.76
N TRP A 21 -0.76 2.13 14.97
CA TRP A 21 -1.85 1.93 14.03
C TRP A 21 -1.84 3.04 12.98
N PRO A 22 -2.26 2.76 11.74
CA PRO A 22 -2.40 3.80 10.72
C PRO A 22 -3.37 4.87 11.21
N SER A 23 -2.95 6.14 11.10
CA SER A 23 -3.70 7.29 11.61
C SER A 23 -3.91 8.33 10.52
N ARG A 24 -4.79 9.30 10.75
CA ARG A 24 -5.05 10.37 9.77
C ARG A 24 -3.85 11.29 9.52
N ILE A 25 -2.87 11.28 10.42
CA ILE A 25 -1.70 12.16 10.42
C ILE A 25 -0.48 11.44 9.80
N MET A 26 -0.61 10.13 9.53
CA MET A 26 0.48 9.33 8.99
C MET A 26 0.94 9.81 7.62
N ASN A 27 2.23 9.65 7.33
CA ASN A 27 2.82 10.05 6.07
C ASN A 27 2.91 8.88 5.08
N GLU A 28 2.09 8.94 4.03
CA GLU A 28 2.08 7.92 2.95
C GLU A 28 2.90 8.35 1.72
N SER A 29 3.61 9.48 1.76
CA SER A 29 4.42 9.95 0.63
C SER A 29 5.72 9.15 0.50
N TYR A 30 6.13 8.90 -0.74
CA TYR A 30 7.38 8.20 -1.05
C TYR A 30 8.01 8.74 -2.33
N ASN A 31 9.32 8.54 -2.40
CA ASN A 31 10.13 8.70 -3.60
C ASN A 31 10.71 7.34 -3.96
N MET A 32 10.78 7.04 -5.24
CA MET A 32 11.33 5.80 -5.74
C MET A 32 12.12 6.05 -7.01
N ASP A 33 13.30 5.47 -7.09
CA ASP A 33 14.13 5.46 -8.29
C ASP A 33 14.45 4.01 -8.66
N ILE A 34 14.11 3.65 -9.90
CA ILE A 34 14.39 2.33 -10.47
C ILE A 34 15.47 2.46 -11.52
N GLU A 35 16.66 1.97 -11.15
CA GLU A 35 17.83 1.89 -12.02
C GLU A 35 18.05 0.45 -12.51
N ASP A 36 19.14 0.23 -13.25
CA ASP A 36 19.44 -1.04 -13.90
C ASP A 36 19.73 -2.19 -12.91
N THR A 37 20.25 -1.84 -11.74
CA THR A 37 20.75 -2.78 -10.72
C THR A 37 20.09 -2.64 -9.36
N GLU A 38 19.56 -1.46 -9.03
CA GLU A 38 19.02 -1.15 -7.70
C GLU A 38 17.67 -0.44 -7.84
N ILE A 39 16.71 -0.82 -6.99
CA ILE A 39 15.51 -0.05 -6.70
C ILE A 39 15.75 0.67 -5.38
N SER A 40 15.68 1.99 -5.39
CA SER A 40 15.84 2.83 -4.21
C SER A 40 14.50 3.43 -3.84
N ILE A 41 14.02 3.14 -2.63
CA ILE A 41 12.78 3.69 -2.06
C ILE A 41 13.16 4.55 -0.86
N SER A 42 12.66 5.78 -0.83
CA SER A 42 12.78 6.70 0.30
C SER A 42 11.41 7.16 0.75
N SER A 43 11.13 7.06 2.05
CA SER A 43 9.89 7.56 2.64
C SER A 43 10.13 8.20 4.00
N LYS A 44 9.20 9.06 4.42
CA LYS A 44 9.25 9.65 5.76
C LYS A 44 8.92 8.62 6.83
N GLU A 45 7.84 7.88 6.63
CA GLU A 45 7.36 6.84 7.54
C GLU A 45 7.20 5.50 6.81
N VAL A 46 6.96 4.42 7.58
CA VAL A 46 6.74 3.05 7.07
C VAL A 46 5.58 2.99 6.07
N TRP A 47 4.53 3.81 6.26
CA TRP A 47 3.35 3.81 5.39
C TRP A 47 3.67 4.20 3.95
N GLY A 48 4.56 5.18 3.74
CA GLY A 48 5.05 5.54 2.42
C GLY A 48 5.85 4.41 1.76
N ALA A 49 6.69 3.70 2.52
CA ALA A 49 7.42 2.54 2.01
C ALA A 49 6.49 1.41 1.56
N LEU A 50 5.40 1.17 2.30
CA LEU A 50 4.37 0.21 1.90
C LEU A 50 3.67 0.60 0.59
N ARG A 51 3.39 1.90 0.39
CA ARG A 51 2.83 2.40 -0.88
C ARG A 51 3.82 2.25 -2.04
N ALA A 52 5.08 2.57 -1.81
CA ALA A 52 6.13 2.37 -2.80
C ALA A 52 6.23 0.90 -3.24
N LEU A 53 6.23 -0.05 -2.29
CA LEU A 53 6.30 -1.47 -2.61
C LEU A 53 5.13 -1.93 -3.50
N GLU A 54 3.93 -1.41 -3.26
CA GLU A 54 2.76 -1.69 -4.11
C GLU A 54 2.98 -1.17 -5.55
N THR A 55 3.53 0.04 -5.69
CA THR A 55 3.89 0.57 -7.01
C THR A 55 4.95 -0.28 -7.72
N VAL A 56 5.95 -0.80 -6.99
CA VAL A 56 6.92 -1.74 -7.57
C VAL A 56 6.20 -2.96 -8.13
N LEU A 57 5.28 -3.56 -7.37
CA LEU A 57 4.52 -4.74 -7.81
C LEU A 57 3.73 -4.48 -9.09
N GLN A 58 3.16 -3.27 -9.23
CA GLN A 58 2.41 -2.87 -10.43
C GLN A 58 3.30 -2.54 -11.63
N MET A 59 4.57 -2.20 -11.41
CA MET A 59 5.54 -1.89 -12.47
C MET A 59 6.22 -3.12 -13.06
N VAL A 60 6.09 -4.29 -12.44
CA VAL A 60 6.62 -5.55 -12.97
C VAL A 60 5.74 -6.04 -14.12
N TYR A 61 6.35 -6.28 -15.28
CA TYR A 61 5.69 -6.80 -16.46
C TYR A 61 6.45 -8.00 -17.04
N LYS A 62 5.80 -8.74 -17.95
CA LYS A 62 6.43 -9.84 -18.70
C LYS A 62 6.84 -9.36 -20.08
N ASP A 63 8.06 -9.68 -20.48
CA ASP A 63 8.51 -9.48 -21.86
C ASP A 63 7.89 -10.51 -22.81
N GLU A 64 8.16 -10.36 -24.11
CA GLU A 64 7.66 -11.25 -25.17
C GLU A 64 8.14 -12.71 -25.03
N PHE A 65 9.22 -12.94 -24.29
CA PHE A 65 9.82 -14.25 -24.01
C PHE A 65 9.42 -14.81 -22.64
N GLY A 66 8.54 -14.12 -21.91
CA GLY A 66 8.06 -14.52 -20.58
C GLY A 66 8.99 -14.18 -19.42
N GLY A 67 10.07 -13.41 -19.66
CA GLY A 67 10.96 -12.88 -18.63
C GLY A 67 10.31 -11.74 -17.84
N TYR A 68 10.57 -11.67 -16.54
CA TYR A 68 10.11 -10.55 -15.71
C TYR A 68 11.02 -9.34 -15.86
N MET A 69 10.42 -8.22 -16.24
CA MET A 69 11.07 -6.92 -16.39
C MET A 69 10.33 -5.89 -15.54
N ILE A 70 10.97 -4.77 -15.26
CA ILE A 70 10.38 -3.66 -14.52
C ILE A 70 10.69 -2.36 -15.26
N PHE A 71 9.72 -1.45 -15.28
CA PHE A 71 9.91 -0.14 -15.89
C PHE A 71 10.96 0.66 -15.11
N LYS A 72 11.90 1.27 -15.83
CA LYS A 72 12.87 2.20 -15.24
C LYS A 72 12.26 3.59 -15.15
N GLY A 73 12.57 4.31 -14.08
CA GLY A 73 12.08 5.65 -13.89
C GLY A 73 12.17 6.13 -12.45
N SER A 74 11.86 7.41 -12.28
CA SER A 74 11.72 8.06 -10.98
C SER A 74 10.23 8.31 -10.72
N VAL A 75 9.76 7.98 -9.53
CA VAL A 75 8.38 8.15 -9.07
C VAL A 75 8.41 8.94 -7.78
N VAL A 76 7.68 10.05 -7.77
CA VAL A 76 7.40 10.85 -6.57
C VAL A 76 5.90 10.86 -6.41
N ASP A 77 5.40 10.21 -5.36
CA ASP A 77 3.97 10.06 -5.16
C ASP A 77 3.56 10.23 -3.69
N GLY A 78 2.30 10.57 -3.49
CA GLY A 78 1.71 10.78 -2.19
C GLY A 78 0.23 11.13 -2.32
N PRO A 79 -0.58 10.80 -1.30
CA PRO A 79 -2.01 11.00 -1.39
C PRO A 79 -2.39 12.48 -1.33
N LEU A 80 -3.28 12.90 -2.23
CA LEU A 80 -3.90 14.23 -2.16
C LEU A 80 -4.80 14.38 -0.91
N PHE A 81 -5.44 13.29 -0.49
CA PHE A 81 -6.31 13.24 0.69
C PHE A 81 -5.92 12.10 1.61
N SER A 82 -5.75 12.38 2.91
CA SER A 82 -5.40 11.36 3.91
C SER A 82 -6.53 10.36 4.18
N HIS A 83 -7.78 10.74 3.91
CA HIS A 83 -8.95 9.88 4.10
C HIS A 83 -9.44 9.31 2.77
N ARG A 84 -9.07 8.07 2.48
CA ARG A 84 -9.56 7.32 1.33
C ARG A 84 -10.15 6.03 1.86
N GLY A 85 -11.47 5.85 1.75
CA GLY A 85 -12.09 4.65 2.26
C GLY A 85 -13.23 4.08 1.46
N MET A 86 -13.48 2.80 1.74
CA MET A 86 -14.56 2.02 1.16
C MET A 86 -15.58 1.67 2.25
N LEU A 87 -16.86 1.76 1.92
CA LEU A 87 -17.96 1.35 2.79
C LEU A 87 -18.43 -0.05 2.38
N LEU A 88 -18.40 -0.99 3.31
CA LEU A 88 -19.07 -2.27 3.17
C LEU A 88 -20.34 -2.31 4.02
N ASP A 89 -21.46 -2.65 3.39
CA ASP A 89 -22.75 -2.86 4.06
C ASP A 89 -22.96 -4.35 4.32
N THR A 90 -22.69 -4.78 5.55
CA THR A 90 -22.98 -6.14 6.03
C THR A 90 -24.33 -6.22 6.76
N GLY A 91 -25.08 -5.12 6.84
CA GLY A 91 -26.38 -5.06 7.51
C GLY A 91 -27.52 -5.62 6.66
N ARG A 92 -27.46 -5.41 5.34
CA ARG A 92 -28.47 -5.91 4.40
C ARG A 92 -28.26 -7.36 4.00
N ASN A 93 -27.00 -7.77 3.85
CA ASN A 93 -26.60 -9.12 3.48
C ASN A 93 -25.36 -9.51 4.28
N PHE A 94 -25.37 -10.72 4.85
CA PHE A 94 -24.21 -11.23 5.58
C PHE A 94 -23.05 -11.50 4.62
N MET A 95 -21.88 -10.96 4.93
CA MET A 95 -20.62 -11.30 4.26
C MET A 95 -19.76 -12.17 5.18
N PRO A 96 -19.34 -13.37 4.76
CA PRO A 96 -18.43 -14.21 5.53
C PRO A 96 -17.11 -13.48 5.86
N ILE A 97 -16.56 -13.77 7.03
CA ILE A 97 -15.29 -13.18 7.49
C ILE A 97 -14.15 -13.50 6.51
N GLU A 98 -14.18 -14.67 5.87
CA GLU A 98 -13.19 -15.04 4.85
C GLU A 98 -13.23 -14.10 3.64
N THR A 99 -14.43 -13.75 3.18
CA THR A 99 -14.63 -12.79 2.08
C THR A 99 -14.16 -11.39 2.48
N LEU A 100 -14.48 -10.95 3.71
CA LEU A 100 -14.01 -9.67 4.24
C LEU A 100 -12.48 -9.64 4.34
N ARG A 101 -11.87 -10.73 4.82
CA ARG A 101 -10.41 -10.86 4.90
C ARG A 101 -9.77 -10.82 3.52
N LYS A 102 -10.36 -11.48 2.52
CA LYS A 102 -9.90 -11.38 1.13
C LYS A 102 -10.02 -9.95 0.58
N MET A 103 -11.09 -9.22 0.87
CA MET A 103 -11.18 -7.82 0.44
C MET A 103 -10.12 -6.91 1.07
N ILE A 104 -9.78 -7.14 2.34
CA ILE A 104 -8.80 -6.32 3.09
C ILE A 104 -7.37 -6.73 2.77
N VAL A 105 -7.08 -8.03 2.82
CA VAL A 105 -5.73 -8.60 2.73
C VAL A 105 -5.40 -9.08 1.31
N GLY A 106 -6.41 -9.56 0.57
CA GLY A 106 -6.27 -10.14 -0.77
C GLY A 106 -6.57 -9.13 -1.87
N ASP A 107 -5.72 -8.11 -1.98
CA ASP A 107 -5.50 -7.35 -3.22
C ASP A 107 -6.39 -6.11 -3.45
N VAL A 108 -7.68 -6.09 -3.10
CA VAL A 108 -8.55 -4.98 -3.57
C VAL A 108 -8.23 -3.63 -2.91
N ILE A 109 -8.20 -3.58 -1.57
CA ILE A 109 -8.00 -2.30 -0.86
C ILE A 109 -6.56 -1.83 -0.97
N PHE A 110 -5.61 -2.76 -0.90
CA PHE A 110 -4.18 -2.47 -0.94
C PHE A 110 -3.75 -1.97 -2.33
N SER A 111 -4.18 -2.64 -3.41
CA SER A 111 -3.82 -2.27 -4.78
C SER A 111 -4.46 -0.96 -5.26
N ILE A 112 -5.64 -0.60 -4.72
CA ILE A 112 -6.34 0.66 -5.07
C ILE A 112 -5.92 1.81 -4.13
N VAL A 113 -4.96 1.59 -3.23
CA VAL A 113 -4.37 2.63 -2.37
C VAL A 113 -5.36 3.22 -1.35
N PHE A 114 -6.42 2.48 -0.99
CA PHE A 114 -7.33 2.87 0.09
C PHE A 114 -6.64 2.74 1.46
N SER A 115 -6.99 3.63 2.39
CA SER A 115 -6.38 3.69 3.74
C SER A 115 -7.40 3.55 4.87
N VAL A 116 -8.70 3.69 4.60
CA VAL A 116 -9.77 3.60 5.58
C VAL A 116 -10.80 2.56 5.19
N PHE A 117 -11.17 1.71 6.14
CA PHE A 117 -12.21 0.72 5.98
C PHE A 117 -13.36 0.99 6.94
N ARG A 118 -14.58 1.15 6.40
CA ARG A 118 -15.78 1.38 7.21
C ARG A 118 -16.78 0.26 6.97
N ILE A 119 -17.17 -0.43 8.05
CA ILE A 119 -18.26 -1.41 8.04
C ILE A 119 -19.49 -0.73 8.62
N SER A 120 -20.59 -0.70 7.86
CA SER A 120 -21.87 -0.21 8.35
C SER A 120 -22.73 -1.35 8.88
N TRP A 121 -23.17 -1.22 10.13
CA TRP A 121 -24.17 -2.08 10.74
C TRP A 121 -25.47 -1.30 10.89
N LEU A 122 -26.47 -1.65 10.09
CA LEU A 122 -27.85 -1.21 10.28
C LEU A 122 -28.65 -2.44 10.71
N TRP A 123 -28.68 -2.69 12.01
CA TRP A 123 -29.76 -3.48 12.58
C TRP A 123 -30.94 -2.52 12.77
N SER A 124 -31.92 -2.56 11.87
CA SER A 124 -33.26 -2.13 12.27
C SER A 124 -33.69 -3.08 13.37
N LYS A 125 -34.09 -2.51 14.51
CA LYS A 125 -34.93 -3.24 15.47
C LYS A 125 -36.16 -3.80 14.77
#